data_AF-A0A9E4A8F5-F1
#
_entry.id   AF-A0A9E4A8F5-F1
#
_cell.length_a   1.000
_cell.length_b   1.000
_cell.length_c   1.000
_cell.angle_alpha   90.00
_cell.angle_beta   90.00
_cell.angle_gamma   90.00
#
_symmetry.space_group_name_H-M   'P 1'
#
loop_
_entity.id
_entity.type
_entity.pdbx_description
1 polymer ?
#
loop_
_entity_poly.entity_id
_entity_poly.type
_entity_poly.pdbx_seq_one_letter_code
_entity_poly.pdbx_strand_id
1 'polypeptide(L)' 'MFLGGGEPYLYGFDKATGAELWRGATPYPTSANPMTYRTRSGRQFVLIATGGGTDAALVAFARSGS' A
#
# COMPACT_ATOMS: atom_id res chain seq x y z
N MET A 1 9.79 3.13 -3.22
CA MET A 1 9.64 2.73 -1.80
C MET A 1 8.18 2.88 -1.41
N PHE A 2 7.64 2.02 -0.56
CA PHE A 2 6.26 2.15 -0.05
C PHE A 2 6.27 2.34 1.47
N LEU A 3 5.45 3.25 1.97
CA LEU A 3 5.36 3.58 3.39
C LEU A 3 3.90 3.75 3.83
N GLY A 4 3.59 3.16 4.99
CA GLY A 4 2.46 3.57 5.82
C GLY A 4 2.93 4.54 6.90
N GLY A 5 2.00 5.14 7.64
CA GLY A 5 2.34 6.18 8.62
C GLY A 5 1.25 6.51 9.63
N GLY A 6 0.25 5.63 9.83
CA GLY A 6 -0.87 5.92 10.73
C GLY A 6 -1.91 6.88 10.13
N GLU A 7 -1.75 7.24 8.86
CA GLU A 7 -2.73 7.97 8.08
C GLU A 7 -3.48 7.03 7.14
N PRO A 8 -4.66 7.41 6.63
CA PRO A 8 -5.48 6.57 5.73
C PRO A 8 -4.92 6.54 4.30
N TYR A 9 -3.60 6.50 4.13
CA TYR A 9 -2.91 6.42 2.85
C TYR A 9 -1.74 5.44 2.89
N LEU A 10 -1.55 4.74 1.77
CA LEU A 10 -0.29 4.12 1.42
C LEU A 10 0.44 5.05 0.45
N TYR A 11 1.67 5.44 0.80
CA TYR A 11 2.49 6.33 -0.02
C TYR A 11 3.51 5.55 -0.84
N GLY A 12 3.76 6.01 -2.07
CA GLY A 12 4.77 5.50 -2.99
C GLY A 12 5.75 6.60 -3.36
N PHE A 13 7.03 6.37 -3.07
CA PHE A 13 8.12 7.32 -3.31
C PHE A 13 9.14 6.79 -4.31
N ASP A 14 9.75 7.70 -5.05
CA ASP A 14 10.98 7.43 -5.76
C ASP A 14 12.10 7.07 -4.78
N LYS A 15 12.87 6.02 -5.06
CA LYS A 15 13.90 5.53 -4.14
C LYS A 15 15.13 6.45 -4.12
N ALA A 16 15.47 7.10 -5.23
CA ALA A 16 16.68 7.88 -5.37
C ALA A 16 16.49 9.31 -4.85
N THR A 17 15.34 9.91 -5.13
CA THR A 17 15.06 11.32 -4.79
C THR A 17 14.22 11.50 -3.55
N GLY A 18 13.46 10.47 -3.14
CA GLY A 18 12.47 10.58 -2.08
C GLY A 18 11.21 11.35 -2.48
N ALA A 19 11.06 11.74 -3.76
CA ALA A 19 9.86 12.40 -4.25
C ALA A 19 8.65 11.48 -4.16
N GLU A 20 7.51 11.98 -3.69
CA GLU A 20 6.24 11.26 -3.75
C GLU A 20 5.82 11.09 -5.21
N LEU A 21 5.63 9.84 -5.64
CA LEU A 21 5.17 9.52 -6.99
C LEU A 21 3.67 9.22 -7.02
N TRP A 22 3.13 8.71 -5.91
CA TRP A 22 1.76 8.24 -5.82
C TRP A 22 1.34 8.06 -4.36
N ARG A 23 0.03 8.15 -4.09
CA ARG A 23 -0.59 7.65 -2.86
C ARG A 23 -1.94 7.00 -3.15
N GLY A 24 -2.27 5.96 -2.40
CA GLY A 24 -3.54 5.24 -2.48
C GLY A 24 -4.31 5.40 -1.19
N ALA A 25 -5.58 5.77 -1.29
CA ALA A 25 -6.46 5.86 -0.13
C ALA A 25 -6.75 4.47 0.44
N THR A 26 -6.90 4.42 1.75
CA THR A 26 -7.31 3.24 2.51
C THR A 26 -8.52 3.59 3.36
N PRO A 27 -9.37 2.62 3.75
CA PRO A 27 -10.56 2.89 4.54
C PRO A 27 -10.26 3.36 5.97
N TYR A 28 -9.09 2.99 6.51
CA TYR A 28 -8.67 3.29 7.87
C TYR A 28 -7.17 3.62 7.92
N PRO A 29 -6.67 4.26 8.99
CA PRO A 29 -5.24 4.43 9.25
C PRO A 29 -4.42 3.16 9.01
N THR A 30 -3.29 3.32 8.32
CA THR A 30 -2.33 2.23 8.11
C THR A 30 -1.71 1.77 9.43
N SER A 31 -1.71 0.46 9.69
CA SER A 31 -1.33 -0.11 11.00
C SER A 31 -0.16 -1.09 10.96
N ALA A 32 0.41 -1.37 9.79
CA ALA A 32 1.58 -2.24 9.63
C ALA A 32 2.46 -1.83 8.42
N ASN A 33 3.62 -2.48 8.30
CA ASN A 33 4.50 -2.31 7.16
C ASN A 33 3.88 -2.88 5.87
N PRO A 34 4.08 -2.23 4.71
CA PRO A 34 3.60 -2.75 3.45
C PRO A 34 4.39 -3.99 3.00
N MET A 35 3.72 -4.87 2.26
CA MET A 35 4.29 -6.08 1.68
C MET A 35 3.99 -6.14 0.19
N THR A 36 4.77 -6.89 -0.60
CA THR A 36 4.48 -7.10 -2.02
C THR A 36 4.55 -8.58 -2.38
N TYR A 37 3.69 -9.01 -3.30
CA TYR A 37 3.78 -10.33 -3.93
C TYR A 37 3.42 -10.22 -5.41
N ARG A 38 3.71 -11.30 -6.14
CA ARG A 38 3.36 -11.46 -7.54
C ARG A 38 2.56 -12.74 -7.73
N THR A 39 1.45 -12.67 -8.44
CA THR A 39 0.66 -13.86 -8.78
C THR A 39 1.38 -14.71 -9.82
N ARG A 40 0.92 -15.95 -10.00
CA ARG A 40 1.40 -16.81 -11.10
C ARG A 40 1.19 -16.19 -12.48
N SER A 41 0.13 -15.39 -12.64
CA SER A 41 -0.16 -14.63 -13.87
C SER A 41 0.73 -13.40 -14.07
N GLY A 42 1.67 -13.14 -13.15
CA GLY A 42 2.66 -12.06 -13.27
C GLY A 42 2.21 -10.71 -12.71
N ARG A 43 0.96 -10.58 -12.24
CA ARG A 43 0.47 -9.32 -11.67
C ARG A 43 1.07 -9.09 -10.28
N GLN A 44 1.68 -7.92 -10.09
CA GLN A 44 2.26 -7.51 -8.81
C GLN A 44 1.23 -6.74 -7.98
N PHE A 45 1.23 -7.04 -6.68
CA PHE A 45 0.39 -6.39 -5.69
C PHE A 45 1.25 -5.82 -4.58
N VAL A 46 0.79 -4.72 -4.00
CA VAL A 46 1.29 -4.14 -2.75
C VAL A 46 0.14 -4.16 -1.75
N LEU A 47 0.40 -4.60 -0.53
CA LEU A 47 -0.62 -4.71 0.52
C LEU A 47 -0.20 -3.92 1.74
N ILE A 48 -1.20 -3.46 2.49
CA ILE A 48 -1.01 -2.86 3.80
C ILE A 48 -2.21 -3.19 4.70
N ALA A 49 -1.92 -3.53 5.95
CA ALA A 49 -2.96 -3.66 6.97
C ALA A 49 -3.39 -2.26 7.45
N THR A 50 -4.69 -2.11 7.67
CA THR A 50 -5.31 -0.85 8.10
C THR A 50 -6.28 -1.10 9.23
N GLY A 51 -6.49 -0.09 10.08
CA GLY A 51 -7.40 -0.17 11.21
C GLY A 51 -6.93 -1.12 12.31
N GLY A 52 -7.84 -1.43 13.23
CA GLY A 52 -7.64 -2.35 14.34
C GLY A 52 -8.98 -2.81 14.93
N GLY A 53 -8.98 -3.91 15.67
CA GLY A 53 -10.22 -4.49 16.20
C GLY A 53 -11.20 -4.89 15.09
N THR A 54 -12.44 -4.42 15.18
CA THR A 54 -13.50 -4.71 14.19
C THR A 54 -13.29 -4.02 12.84
N ASP A 55 -12.49 -2.95 12.80
CA ASP A 55 -12.18 -2.19 11.58
C ASP A 55 -10.92 -2.71 10.86
N ALA A 56 -10.35 -3.84 11.33
CA ALA A 56 -9.15 -4.39 10.73
C ALA A 56 -9.40 -4.87 9.29
N ALA A 57 -8.63 -4.35 8.35
CA ALA A 57 -8.72 -4.71 6.94
C ALA A 57 -7.33 -4.85 6.29
N LEU A 58 -7.25 -5.69 5.26
CA LEU A 58 -6.07 -5.81 4.40
C LEU A 58 -6.42 -5.22 3.03
N VAL A 59 -5.72 -4.16 2.63
CA VAL A 59 -5.95 -3.49 1.35
C VAL A 59 -4.89 -3.92 0.36
N ALA A 60 -5.29 -4.22 -0.88
CA ALA A 60 -4.39 -4.56 -1.97
C ALA A 60 -4.45 -3.52 -3.09
N PHE A 61 -3.29 -3.00 -3.46
CA PHE A 61 -3.09 -2.11 -4.59
C PHE A 61 -2.35 -2.83 -5.70
N ALA A 62 -2.74 -2.58 -6.93
CA ALA A 62 -2.03 -3.03 -8.11
C ALA A 62 -2.13 -1.95 -9.18
N ARG A 63 -1.06 -1.79 -9.95
CA ARG A 63 -1.12 -0.94 -11.14
C ARG A 63 -2.15 -1.54 -12.10
N SER A 64 -3.06 -0.72 -12.61
CA SER A 64 -3.91 -1.13 -13.73
C SER A 64 -2.99 -1.47 -14.91
N GLY A 65 -3.16 -2.66 -15.47
CA GLY A 65 -2.46 -3.04 -16.70
C GLY A 65 -2.83 -2.05 -17.80
N SER A 66 -1.85 -1.68 -18.63
CA SER A 66 -2.11 -1.06 -19.93
C SER A 66 -2.83 -2.04 -20.86
#